data_AF-A0A6V8NQ16-F1
#
_entry.id   AF-A0A6V8NQ16-F1
#
_cell.length_a   1.000
_cell.length_b   1.000
_cell.length_c   1.000
_cell.angle_alpha   90.00
_cell.angle_beta   90.00
_cell.angle_gamma   90.00
#
_symmetry.space_group_name_H-M   'P 1'
#
loop_
_entity.id
_entity.type
_entity.pdbx_description
1 polymer ?
#
loop_
_entity_poly.entity_id
_entity_poly.type
_entity_poly.pdbx_seq_one_letter_code
_entity_poly.pdbx_strand_id
1 'polypeptide(L)'
;MKPFIKKLDLPLEASDVYEHLADQPHSFWLDSGMDAQKLGRFSFMGANPFLVMRSKGERIEILRAGKSERLEGNPFEVLKRLLKQYAHRRPVEGPPFSSGAVGYFSYDLCHFVEELPSQSLDDLNIYDSYFCFYDT
;
A
#
# COMPACT_ATOMS: atom_id res chain seq x y z
N MET A 1 -13.32 -11.82 -4.19
CA MET A 1 -13.62 -12.53 -2.92
C MET A 1 -14.43 -11.59 -2.03
N LYS A 2 -15.34 -12.10 -1.19
CA LYS A 2 -16.02 -11.28 -0.17
C LYS A 2 -15.14 -11.30 1.09
N PRO A 3 -14.74 -10.16 1.65
CA PRO A 3 -13.94 -10.15 2.87
C PRO A 3 -14.78 -10.69 4.04
N PHE A 4 -14.11 -11.40 4.95
CA PHE A 4 -14.69 -11.83 6.21
C PHE A 4 -14.45 -10.72 7.24
N ILE A 5 -15.52 -10.07 7.69
CA ILE A 5 -15.43 -8.95 8.62
C ILE A 5 -16.01 -9.37 9.97
N LYS A 6 -15.22 -9.21 11.03
CA LYS A 6 -15.63 -9.47 12.41
C LYS A 6 -15.32 -8.24 13.27
N LYS A 7 -16.34 -7.68 13.90
CA LYS A 7 -16.16 -6.63 14.92
C LYS A 7 -15.58 -7.26 16.19
N LEU A 8 -14.54 -6.63 16.73
CA LEU A 8 -13.98 -6.95 18.03
C LEU A 8 -14.22 -5.75 18.94
N ASP A 9 -14.85 -5.97 20.09
CA ASP A 9 -15.03 -4.96 21.13
C ASP A 9 -13.86 -5.08 22.10
N LEU A 10 -12.76 -4.38 21.77
CA LEU A 10 -11.52 -4.38 22.55
C LEU A 10 -11.48 -3.13 23.44
N PRO A 11 -11.09 -3.24 24.72
CA PRO A 11 -10.86 -2.08 25.59
C PRO A 11 -9.46 -1.49 25.37
N LEU A 12 -9.06 -1.31 24.11
CA LEU A 12 -7.73 -0.86 23.69
C LEU A 12 -7.86 0.33 22.75
N GLU A 13 -6.89 1.24 22.82
CA GLU A 13 -6.75 2.31 21.84
C GLU A 13 -6.11 1.76 20.56
N ALA A 14 -6.25 2.49 19.43
CA ALA A 14 -5.66 2.06 18.16
C ALA A 14 -4.14 1.87 18.25
N SER A 15 -3.47 2.65 19.12
CA SER A 15 -2.04 2.50 19.41
C SER A 15 -1.66 1.16 19.98
N ASP A 16 -2.39 0.74 21.01
CA ASP A 16 -2.12 -0.50 21.71
C ASP A 16 -2.34 -1.69 20.76
N VAL A 17 -3.33 -1.59 19.87
CA VAL A 17 -3.57 -2.61 18.84
C VAL A 17 -2.41 -2.68 17.85
N TYR A 18 -1.87 -1.54 17.40
CA TYR A 18 -0.78 -1.54 16.44
C TYR A 18 0.54 -2.04 17.01
N GLU A 19 0.82 -1.85 18.31
CA GLU A 19 2.02 -2.40 18.95
C GLU A 19 2.13 -3.92 18.74
N HIS A 20 1.00 -4.64 18.67
CA HIS A 20 0.98 -6.06 18.36
C HIS A 20 1.31 -6.41 16.90
N LEU A 21 1.27 -5.43 15.99
CA LEU A 21 1.56 -5.56 14.57
C LEU A 21 2.90 -4.92 14.17
N ALA A 22 3.47 -4.04 14.99
CA ALA A 22 4.60 -3.19 14.63
C ALA A 22 5.86 -3.96 14.21
N ASP A 23 6.09 -5.15 14.78
CA ASP A 23 7.24 -6.00 14.45
C ASP A 23 6.99 -6.90 13.23
N GLN A 24 5.78 -6.91 12.70
CA GLN A 24 5.44 -7.74 11.54
C GLN A 24 6.01 -7.13 10.25
N PRO A 25 6.50 -7.96 9.32
CA PRO A 25 6.97 -7.49 8.02
C PRO A 25 5.94 -6.60 7.32
N HIS A 26 6.42 -5.43 6.88
CA HIS A 26 5.62 -4.45 6.16
C HIS A 26 4.35 -4.03 6.93
N SER A 27 4.44 -3.90 8.25
CA SER A 27 3.35 -3.30 9.01
C SER A 27 3.12 -1.85 8.58
N PHE A 28 1.87 -1.40 8.60
CA PHE A 28 1.53 -0.01 8.37
C PHE A 28 0.49 0.48 9.38
N TRP A 29 0.53 1.78 9.63
CA TRP A 29 -0.52 2.53 10.30
C TRP A 29 -0.85 3.75 9.45
N LEU A 30 -2.13 3.91 9.09
CA LEU A 30 -2.69 5.15 8.53
C LEU A 30 -3.63 5.79 9.54
N ASP A 31 -3.18 6.87 10.17
CA ASP A 31 -3.97 7.60 11.16
C ASP A 31 -4.63 8.80 10.52
N SER A 32 -5.92 8.96 10.75
CA SER A 32 -6.65 10.12 10.27
C SER A 32 -6.50 11.26 11.28
N GLY A 33 -5.33 11.90 11.24
CA GLY A 33 -4.94 12.97 12.17
C GLY A 33 -6.02 14.05 12.37
N MET A 34 -6.63 14.03 13.56
CA MET A 34 -7.13 15.20 14.31
C MET A 34 -8.25 16.09 13.72
N ASP A 35 -9.28 15.51 13.09
CA ASP A 35 -10.63 16.12 13.16
C ASP A 35 -11.73 15.06 13.10
N ALA A 36 -12.21 14.68 14.29
CA ALA A 36 -13.29 13.71 14.47
C ALA A 36 -14.61 14.13 13.80
N GLN A 37 -14.78 15.42 13.44
CA GLN A 37 -16.01 15.92 12.82
C GLN A 37 -16.00 15.86 11.29
N LYS A 38 -14.87 15.60 10.61
CA LYS A 38 -14.78 15.62 9.14
C LYS A 38 -14.18 14.38 8.50
N LEU A 39 -12.99 13.95 8.93
CA LEU A 39 -12.21 12.92 8.21
C LEU A 39 -11.52 11.90 9.16
N GLY A 40 -11.70 12.03 10.48
CA GLY A 40 -10.95 11.32 11.52
C GLY A 40 -11.55 10.03 12.09
N ARG A 41 -12.53 9.38 11.44
CA ARG A 41 -13.28 8.28 12.09
C ARG A 41 -12.51 6.96 12.16
N PHE A 42 -11.59 6.72 11.25
CA PHE A 42 -10.94 5.42 11.10
C PHE A 42 -9.43 5.56 11.05
N SER A 43 -8.75 4.67 11.77
CA SER A 43 -7.34 4.36 11.56
C SER A 43 -7.26 2.99 10.91
N PHE A 44 -6.36 2.82 9.95
CA PHE A 44 -6.14 1.55 9.27
C PHE A 44 -4.77 1.01 9.61
N MET A 45 -4.71 -0.28 9.89
CA MET A 45 -3.46 -0.98 10.15
C MET A 45 -3.51 -2.38 9.54
N GLY A 46 -2.34 -2.89 9.21
CA GLY A 46 -2.18 -4.21 8.63
C GLY A 46 -0.71 -4.56 8.49
N ALA A 47 -0.41 -5.81 8.19
CA ALA A 47 0.95 -6.31 8.01
C ALA A 47 0.92 -7.58 7.14
N ASN A 48 2.10 -8.14 6.83
CA ASN A 48 2.25 -9.39 6.10
C ASN A 48 1.51 -9.39 4.73
N PRO A 49 1.87 -8.48 3.81
CA PRO A 49 1.24 -8.42 2.51
C PRO A 49 1.47 -9.69 1.69
N PHE A 50 0.46 -10.12 0.94
CA PHE A 50 0.60 -11.28 0.06
C PHE A 50 1.39 -10.94 -1.23
N LEU A 51 1.52 -9.66 -1.56
CA LEU A 51 2.24 -9.16 -2.72
C LEU A 51 2.91 -7.82 -2.43
N VAL A 52 4.14 -7.65 -2.91
CA VAL A 52 4.86 -6.37 -2.91
C VAL A 52 5.21 -6.01 -4.36
N MET A 53 4.87 -4.79 -4.79
CA MET A 53 5.31 -4.21 -6.06
C MET A 53 6.21 -3.02 -5.75
N ARG A 54 7.40 -2.98 -6.35
CA ARG A 54 8.35 -1.87 -6.20
C ARG A 54 9.02 -1.54 -7.52
N SER A 55 9.39 -0.27 -7.73
CA SER A 55 10.01 0.16 -8.98
C SER A 55 11.19 1.09 -8.78
N LYS A 56 12.13 1.06 -9.72
CA LYS A 56 13.21 2.05 -9.87
C LYS A 56 13.40 2.34 -11.36
N GLY A 57 13.07 3.55 -11.79
CA GLY A 57 12.83 3.87 -13.19
C GLY A 57 11.84 2.88 -13.80
N GLU A 58 12.15 2.38 -15.00
CA GLU A 58 11.30 1.42 -15.70
C GLU A 58 11.38 0.00 -15.12
N ARG A 59 12.33 -0.28 -14.23
CA ARG A 59 12.51 -1.61 -13.65
C ARG A 59 11.52 -1.82 -12.52
N ILE A 60 10.69 -2.85 -12.64
CA ILE A 60 9.63 -3.17 -11.69
C ILE A 60 9.84 -4.59 -11.19
N GLU A 61 9.77 -4.76 -9.87
CA GLU A 61 9.81 -6.06 -9.21
C GLU A 61 8.46 -6.34 -8.53
N ILE A 62 7.92 -7.53 -8.76
CA ILE A 62 6.73 -8.03 -8.07
C ILE A 62 7.15 -9.25 -7.25
N LEU A 63 7.00 -9.17 -5.93
CA LEU A 63 7.27 -10.25 -4.99
C LEU A 63 5.95 -10.86 -4.53
N ARG A 64 5.80 -12.18 -4.66
CA ARG A 64 4.62 -12.94 -4.22
C ARG A 64 4.99 -14.35 -3.81
N ALA A 65 4.58 -14.76 -2.60
CA ALA A 65 4.81 -16.12 -2.10
C ALA A 65 6.27 -16.61 -2.26
N GLY A 66 7.23 -15.75 -1.95
CA GLY A 66 8.67 -16.03 -2.08
C GLY A 66 9.23 -16.06 -3.50
N LYS A 67 8.40 -15.79 -4.53
CA LYS A 67 8.84 -15.65 -5.92
C LYS A 67 8.97 -14.18 -6.29
N SER A 68 9.97 -13.86 -7.10
CA SER A 68 10.16 -12.53 -7.67
C SER A 68 9.98 -12.61 -9.19
N GLU A 69 9.16 -11.71 -9.71
CA GLU A 69 8.99 -11.44 -11.13
C GLU A 69 9.58 -10.06 -11.41
N ARG A 70 10.36 -9.96 -12.48
CA ARG A 70 10.92 -8.69 -12.96
C ARG A 70 10.33 -8.36 -14.32
N LEU A 71 9.96 -7.11 -14.50
CA LEU A 71 9.46 -6.58 -15.76
C LEU A 71 9.95 -5.15 -15.94
N GLU A 72 9.87 -4.67 -17.18
CA GLU A 72 10.18 -3.29 -17.55
C GLU A 72 8.91 -2.58 -18.03
N GLY A 73 8.78 -1.30 -17.72
CA GLY A 73 7.70 -0.43 -18.22
C GLY A 73 7.25 0.63 -17.22
N ASN A 74 6.03 1.13 -17.41
CA ASN A 74 5.46 2.20 -16.58
C ASN A 74 4.90 1.64 -15.25
N PRO A 75 5.40 2.08 -14.07
CA PRO A 75 4.92 1.63 -12.76
C PRO A 75 3.43 1.86 -12.52
N PHE A 76 2.85 2.96 -13.04
CA PHE A 76 1.43 3.26 -12.89
C PHE A 76 0.55 2.23 -13.58
N GLU A 77 0.91 1.81 -14.80
CA GLU A 77 0.13 0.81 -15.55
C GLU A 77 0.21 -0.58 -14.91
N VAL A 78 1.36 -0.92 -14.32
CA VAL A 78 1.53 -2.18 -13.58
C VAL A 78 0.72 -2.16 -12.28
N LEU A 79 0.80 -1.08 -11.51
CA LEU A 79 -0.01 -0.92 -10.30
C LEU A 79 -1.51 -0.98 -10.62
N LYS A 80 -1.95 -0.27 -11.67
CA LYS A 80 -3.34 -0.29 -12.15
C LYS A 80 -3.80 -1.69 -12.54
N ARG A 81 -2.95 -2.46 -13.23
CA ARG A 81 -3.22 -3.86 -13.58
C ARG A 81 -3.39 -4.72 -12.33
N LEU A 82 -2.50 -4.58 -11.35
CA LEU A 82 -2.56 -5.32 -10.08
C LEU A 82 -3.82 -4.94 -9.29
N LEU A 83 -4.13 -3.66 -9.14
CA LEU A 83 -5.36 -3.18 -8.48
C LEU A 83 -6.61 -3.76 -9.15
N LYS A 84 -6.66 -3.77 -10.49
CA LYS A 84 -7.76 -4.37 -11.25
C LYS A 84 -7.85 -5.90 -11.05
N GLN A 85 -6.71 -6.58 -10.99
CA GLN A 85 -6.66 -8.02 -10.76
C GLN A 85 -7.22 -8.42 -9.38
N TYR A 86 -6.99 -7.60 -8.36
CA TYR A 86 -7.41 -7.87 -6.98
C TYR A 86 -8.68 -7.13 -6.54
N ALA A 87 -9.29 -6.34 -7.42
CA ALA A 87 -10.50 -5.61 -7.10
C ALA A 87 -11.63 -6.54 -6.62
N HIS A 88 -12.39 -6.09 -5.62
CA HIS A 88 -13.61 -6.76 -5.21
C HIS A 88 -14.63 -6.76 -6.36
N ARG A 89 -15.23 -7.92 -6.64
CA ARG A 89 -16.27 -8.07 -7.68
C ARG A 89 -17.62 -7.44 -7.30
N ARG A 90 -17.81 -7.11 -6.02
CA ARG A 90 -19.02 -6.51 -5.46
C ARG A 90 -18.62 -5.46 -4.44
N PRO A 91 -19.46 -4.44 -4.21
CA PRO A 91 -19.26 -3.50 -3.10
C PRO A 91 -19.10 -4.25 -1.79
N VAL A 92 -18.14 -3.81 -0.98
CA VAL A 92 -17.94 -4.31 0.38
C VAL A 92 -18.61 -3.33 1.32
N GLU A 93 -19.54 -3.84 2.14
CA GLU A 93 -20.09 -3.07 3.26
C GLU A 93 -19.08 -3.09 4.41
N GLY A 94 -18.89 -1.96 5.09
CA GLY A 94 -18.00 -1.85 6.24
C GLY A 94 -17.11 -0.61 6.22
N PRO A 95 -15.92 -0.67 6.85
CA PRO A 95 -14.94 0.40 6.78
C PRO A 95 -14.53 0.72 5.34
N PRO A 96 -14.10 1.97 5.04
CA PRO A 96 -13.81 2.40 3.68
C PRO A 96 -12.55 1.74 3.08
N PHE A 97 -11.70 1.13 3.92
CA PHE A 97 -10.58 0.30 3.51
C PHE A 97 -10.65 -1.06 4.22
N SER A 98 -10.71 -2.13 3.45
CA SER A 98 -10.85 -3.52 3.94
C SER A 98 -9.90 -4.51 3.28
N SER A 99 -9.26 -4.12 2.18
CA SER A 99 -8.12 -4.78 1.53
C SER A 99 -7.61 -3.86 0.43
N GLY A 100 -6.41 -4.11 -0.09
CA GLY A 100 -5.86 -3.34 -1.20
C GLY A 100 -4.40 -3.01 -1.02
N ALA A 101 -3.94 -1.99 -1.76
CA ALA A 101 -2.55 -1.59 -1.76
C ALA A 101 -2.30 -0.40 -0.81
N VAL A 102 -1.27 -0.52 0.03
CA VAL A 102 -0.73 0.57 0.85
C VAL A 102 0.74 0.71 0.55
N GLY A 103 1.21 1.95 0.45
CA GLY A 103 2.54 2.22 -0.07
C GLY A 103 2.78 3.69 -0.33
N TYR A 104 3.78 3.97 -1.15
CA TYR A 104 4.14 5.33 -1.51
C TYR A 104 4.53 5.47 -2.99
N PHE A 105 4.37 6.70 -3.48
CA PHE A 105 5.01 7.21 -4.68
C PHE A 105 6.09 8.19 -4.24
N SER A 106 7.32 8.00 -4.72
CA SER A 106 8.38 8.99 -4.57
C SER A 106 8.12 10.19 -5.49
N TYR A 107 8.87 11.25 -5.27
CA TYR A 107 8.86 12.43 -6.13
C TYR A 107 9.30 12.11 -7.56
N ASP A 108 10.33 11.28 -7.74
CA ASP A 108 10.96 10.98 -9.03
C ASP A 108 10.03 10.22 -10.00
N LEU A 109 8.93 9.67 -9.48
CA LEU A 109 7.90 9.07 -10.34
C LEU A 109 7.24 10.11 -11.28
N CYS A 110 7.43 11.42 -11.03
CA CYS A 110 7.02 12.50 -11.92
C CYS A 110 7.58 12.35 -13.34
N HIS A 111 8.75 11.72 -13.52
CA HIS A 111 9.36 11.47 -14.84
C HIS A 111 8.55 10.50 -15.73
N PHE A 112 7.58 9.78 -15.16
CA PHE A 112 6.61 8.99 -15.93
C PHE A 112 5.35 9.77 -16.34
N VAL A 113 5.22 11.01 -15.86
CA VAL A 113 4.07 11.89 -16.10
C VAL A 113 4.48 13.09 -16.96
N GLU A 114 5.68 13.62 -16.75
CA GLU A 114 6.21 14.81 -17.43
C GLU A 114 7.66 14.64 -17.89
N GLU A 115 8.01 15.30 -19.00
CA GLU A 115 9.40 15.40 -19.45
C GLU A 115 10.13 16.50 -18.66
N LEU A 116 10.91 16.08 -17.66
CA LEU A 116 11.69 16.98 -16.82
C LEU A 116 13.19 16.65 -16.91
N PRO A 117 14.08 17.67 -16.84
CA PRO A 117 15.52 17.41 -16.74
C PRO A 117 15.86 16.60 -15.48
N SER A 118 16.65 15.53 -15.63
CA SER A 118 17.16 14.75 -14.50
C SER A 118 18.59 15.22 -14.18
N GLN A 119 18.71 16.18 -13.25
CA GLN A 119 19.99 16.78 -12.86
C GLN A 119 20.37 16.48 -11.40
N SER A 120 19.43 15.99 -10.59
CA SER A 120 19.67 15.58 -9.21
C SER A 120 20.42 14.25 -9.16
N LEU A 121 21.26 14.11 -8.14
CA LEU A 121 21.83 12.83 -7.76
C LEU A 121 20.81 12.03 -6.96
N ASP A 122 20.67 10.74 -7.27
CA ASP A 122 19.88 9.79 -6.48
C ASP A 122 20.71 9.29 -5.28
N ASP A 123 20.80 10.12 -4.25
CA ASP A 123 21.58 9.86 -3.03
C ASP A 123 20.83 9.00 -2.01
N LEU A 124 19.49 9.03 -2.03
CA LEU A 124 18.63 8.22 -1.16
C LEU A 124 18.54 6.76 -1.63
N ASN A 125 18.67 6.49 -2.93
CA ASN A 125 18.57 5.16 -3.53
C ASN A 125 17.33 4.37 -3.04
N ILE A 126 16.22 5.08 -2.87
CA ILE A 126 14.93 4.49 -2.53
C ILE A 126 14.21 4.07 -3.81
N TYR A 127 13.24 3.15 -3.67
CA TYR A 127 12.36 2.83 -4.79
C TYR A 127 11.48 4.02 -5.14
N ASP A 128 11.20 4.20 -6.42
CA ASP A 128 10.39 5.32 -6.89
C ASP A 128 8.90 5.07 -6.62
N SER A 129 8.50 3.80 -6.51
CA SER A 129 7.22 3.36 -5.97
C SER A 129 7.39 2.08 -5.16
N TYR A 130 6.59 1.93 -4.11
CA TYR A 130 6.57 0.72 -3.27
C TYR A 130 5.16 0.51 -2.72
N PHE A 131 4.50 -0.57 -3.13
CA PHE A 131 3.13 -0.90 -2.73
C PHE A 131 3.04 -2.35 -2.25
N CYS A 132 2.51 -2.51 -1.06
CA CYS A 132 2.19 -3.77 -0.43
C CYS A 132 0.69 -4.02 -0.55
N PHE A 133 0.29 -5.22 -0.96
CA PHE A 133 -1.11 -5.62 -1.11
C PHE A 133 -1.51 -6.52 0.05
N TYR A 134 -2.59 -6.13 0.74
CA TYR A 134 -3.13 -6.80 1.92
C TYR A 134 -4.51 -7.36 1.61
N ASP A 135 -4.82 -8.52 2.18
CA ASP A 135 -6.12 -9.20 2.12
C ASP A 135 -6.74 -9.45 3.51
N THR A 136 -6.10 -8.90 4.55
CA THR A 136 -6.48 -8.94 5.98
C THR A 136 -7.30 -7.75 6.42
#